data_AF-A0A418ZZ94-F1
#
_entry.id   AF-A0A418ZZ94-F1
#
_cell.length_a   1.000
_cell.length_b   1.000
_cell.length_c   1.000
_cell.angle_alpha   90.00
_cell.angle_beta   90.00
_cell.angle_gamma   90.00
#
_symmetry.space_group_name_H-M   'P 1'
#
loop_
_entity.id
_entity.type
_entity.pdbx_description
1 polymer ?
#
loop_
_entity_poly.entity_id
_entity_poly.type
_entity_poly.pdbx_seq_one_letter_code
_entity_poly.pdbx_strand_id
1 'polypeptide(L)'
;MESSKILKKFKEAQHSLVIQNSDFSLSVMREMIQSGAVDVNPHYQRRDRWPRAKQSRLIESFILNVPVPPIFLSEHEFGSYSVIDGKQRLTAIDQYLGGEFGLEGLESFPELNTLKFRDLPREIQNGLVMRPYLRVTTLLNQSDPELTYEVFLRLNTGGESLTAQEIRNVAYDGPFNAGLIEASTNDLLARALGSRPIDLTVFA
;
A
#
# COMPACT_ATOMS: atom_id res chain seq x y z
N MET A 1 20.27 32.23 -22.48
CA MET A 1 18.80 32.21 -22.36
C MET A 1 18.29 30.80 -22.05
N GLU A 2 18.73 29.76 -22.78
CA GLU A 2 18.39 28.35 -22.51
C GLU A 2 18.79 27.85 -21.11
N SER A 3 20.01 28.15 -20.63
CA SER A 3 20.45 27.73 -19.28
C SER A 3 19.58 28.30 -18.15
N SER A 4 19.01 29.50 -18.35
CA SER A 4 18.11 30.12 -17.36
C SER A 4 16.76 29.39 -17.30
N LYS A 5 16.25 28.90 -18.44
CA LYS A 5 15.01 28.13 -18.51
C LYS A 5 15.19 26.75 -17.87
N ILE A 6 16.33 26.10 -18.13
CA ILE A 6 16.69 24.81 -17.50
C ILE A 6 16.79 24.96 -15.98
N LEU A 7 17.51 25.98 -15.49
CA LEU A 7 17.65 26.22 -14.04
C LEU A 7 16.33 26.55 -13.36
N LYS A 8 15.44 27.29 -14.02
CA LYS A 8 14.09 27.56 -13.51
C LYS A 8 13.30 26.25 -13.36
N LYS A 9 13.26 25.43 -14.42
CA LYS A 9 12.56 24.13 -14.40
C LYS A 9 13.14 23.19 -13.35
N PHE A 10 14.47 23.15 -13.19
CA PHE A 10 15.13 22.37 -12.15
C PHE A 10 14.67 22.78 -10.75
N LYS A 11 14.66 24.10 -10.45
CA LYS A 11 14.23 24.61 -9.14
C LYS A 11 12.77 24.33 -8.85
N GLU A 12 11.89 24.51 -9.84
CA GLU A 12 10.47 24.16 -9.73
C GLU A 12 10.30 22.69 -9.35
N ALA A 13 10.97 21.78 -10.07
CA ALA A 13 10.90 20.35 -9.80
C ALA A 13 11.39 19.94 -8.40
N GLN A 14 12.36 20.65 -7.81
CA GLN A 14 12.83 20.37 -6.45
C GLN A 14 11.79 20.70 -5.36
N HIS A 15 10.82 21.56 -5.66
CA HIS A 15 9.79 22.01 -4.72
C HIS A 15 8.44 21.31 -4.96
N SER A 16 8.32 20.56 -6.06
CA SER A 16 7.08 19.89 -6.48
C SER A 16 6.73 18.64 -5.67
N LEU A 17 7.62 18.11 -4.83
CA LEU A 17 7.36 16.91 -4.04
C LEU A 17 7.66 17.18 -2.57
N VAL A 18 6.64 17.08 -1.73
CA VAL A 18 6.78 17.24 -0.29
C VAL A 18 6.72 15.86 0.36
N ILE A 19 7.85 15.42 0.92
CA ILE A 19 8.00 14.08 1.47
C ILE A 19 8.14 14.15 2.99
N GLN A 20 7.41 13.29 3.69
CA GLN A 20 7.61 12.99 5.11
C GLN A 20 8.12 11.56 5.26
N ASN A 21 9.11 11.35 6.13
CA ASN A 21 9.58 10.01 6.47
C ASN A 21 9.30 9.73 7.95
N SER A 22 8.72 8.56 8.21
CA SER A 22 8.35 8.09 9.54
C SER A 22 8.75 6.62 9.71
N ASP A 23 8.91 6.17 10.95
CA ASP A 23 9.12 4.77 11.29
C ASP A 23 7.97 4.31 12.21
N PHE A 24 7.23 3.28 11.82
CA PHE A 24 6.08 2.77 12.57
C PHE A 24 6.28 1.31 12.96
N SER A 25 5.86 0.94 14.17
CA SER A 25 5.78 -0.48 14.54
C SER A 25 4.70 -1.20 13.73
N LEU A 26 4.77 -2.54 13.69
CA LEU A 26 3.74 -3.33 13.01
C LEU A 26 2.35 -3.15 13.65
N SER A 27 2.29 -2.94 14.96
CA SER A 27 1.04 -2.66 15.68
C SER A 27 0.41 -1.33 15.25
N VAL A 28 1.21 -0.26 15.16
CA VAL A 28 0.72 1.05 14.72
C VAL A 28 0.27 1.01 13.26
N MET A 29 1.06 0.39 12.38
CA MET A 29 0.65 0.25 10.97
C MET A 29 -0.68 -0.49 10.84
N ARG A 30 -0.88 -1.54 11.64
CA ARG A 30 -2.14 -2.27 11.68
C ARG A 30 -3.29 -1.40 12.16
N GLU A 31 -3.10 -0.62 13.23
CA GLU A 31 -4.13 0.30 13.74
C GLU A 31 -4.53 1.35 12.69
N MET A 32 -3.56 1.89 11.94
CA MET A 32 -3.82 2.83 10.84
C MET A 32 -4.65 2.19 9.72
N ILE A 33 -4.43 0.90 9.42
CA ILE A 33 -5.23 0.16 8.43
C ILE A 33 -6.65 -0.08 8.97
N GLN A 34 -6.78 -0.56 10.20
CA GLN A 34 -8.08 -0.92 10.79
C GLN A 34 -8.98 0.28 11.07
N SER A 35 -8.39 1.44 11.38
CA SER A 35 -9.12 2.71 11.52
C SER A 35 -9.54 3.34 10.19
N GLY A 36 -9.05 2.81 9.06
CA GLY A 36 -9.27 3.39 7.73
C GLY A 36 -8.40 4.60 7.42
N ALA A 37 -7.43 4.95 8.28
CA ALA A 37 -6.48 6.02 8.01
C ALA A 37 -5.54 5.66 6.82
N VAL A 38 -5.19 4.39 6.66
CA VAL A 38 -4.44 3.88 5.50
C VAL A 38 -5.30 2.92 4.71
N ASP A 39 -5.71 3.36 3.52
CA ASP A 39 -6.43 2.50 2.58
C ASP A 39 -5.46 1.57 1.83
N VAL A 40 -5.47 0.29 2.23
CA VAL A 40 -4.76 -0.82 1.58
C VAL A 40 -5.59 -1.53 0.52
N ASN A 41 -6.89 -1.22 0.40
CA ASN A 41 -7.84 -1.82 -0.53
C ASN A 41 -8.49 -0.77 -1.44
N PRO A 42 -7.71 0.05 -2.16
CA PRO A 42 -8.32 0.93 -3.13
C PRO A 42 -9.12 0.12 -4.15
N HIS A 43 -10.37 0.52 -4.40
CA HIS A 43 -11.34 -0.13 -5.29
C HIS A 43 -10.85 -0.36 -6.74
N TYR A 44 -9.67 0.15 -7.05
CA TYR A 44 -9.10 0.25 -8.38
C TYR A 44 -7.88 -0.65 -8.61
N GLN A 45 -7.46 -1.54 -7.70
CA GLN A 45 -6.32 -2.43 -7.94
C GLN A 45 -6.72 -3.91 -8.05
N ARG A 46 -6.20 -4.64 -9.04
CA ARG A 46 -6.33 -6.10 -9.19
C ARG A 46 -5.93 -6.87 -7.91
N ARG A 47 -6.63 -7.98 -7.67
CA ARG A 47 -6.57 -8.86 -6.49
C ARG A 47 -5.39 -9.84 -6.49
N ASP A 48 -4.20 -9.42 -6.90
CA ASP A 48 -3.03 -10.32 -6.86
C ASP A 48 -2.51 -10.41 -5.42
N ARG A 49 -3.14 -11.24 -4.60
CA ARG A 49 -2.70 -11.50 -3.22
C ARG A 49 -1.42 -12.33 -3.27
N TRP A 50 -0.41 -11.92 -2.50
CA TRP A 50 0.77 -12.76 -2.29
C TRP A 50 0.35 -14.16 -1.81
N PRO A 51 0.94 -15.24 -2.35
CA PRO A 51 0.77 -16.58 -1.80
C PRO A 51 1.13 -16.63 -0.31
N ARG A 52 0.49 -17.50 0.46
CA ARG A 52 0.70 -17.62 1.91
C ARG A 52 2.16 -17.86 2.28
N ALA A 53 2.90 -18.66 1.51
CA ALA A 53 4.36 -18.79 1.67
C ALA A 53 5.12 -17.45 1.55
N LYS A 54 4.76 -16.58 0.60
CA LYS A 54 5.42 -15.27 0.44
C LYS A 54 5.06 -14.31 1.58
N GLN A 55 3.82 -14.34 2.05
CA GLN A 55 3.41 -13.60 3.25
C GLN A 55 4.17 -14.09 4.48
N SER A 56 4.32 -15.41 4.64
CA SER A 56 5.03 -16.02 5.77
C SER A 56 6.51 -15.64 5.79
N ARG A 57 7.19 -15.60 4.64
CA ARG A 57 8.58 -15.12 4.54
C ARG A 57 8.76 -13.66 4.95
N LEU A 58 7.76 -12.81 4.70
CA LEU A 58 7.78 -11.44 5.22
C LEU A 58 7.75 -11.43 6.75
N ILE A 59 6.89 -12.25 7.36
CA ILE A 59 6.83 -12.37 8.83
C ILE A 59 8.15 -12.92 9.38
N GLU A 60 8.71 -13.96 8.75
CA GLU A 60 10.02 -14.51 9.11
C GLU A 60 11.13 -13.46 9.02
N SER A 61 11.07 -12.55 8.03
CA SER A 61 12.00 -11.42 7.92
C SER A 61 11.95 -10.52 9.16
N PHE A 62 10.77 -10.22 9.69
CA PHE A 62 10.64 -9.44 10.92
C PHE A 62 11.12 -10.19 12.16
N ILE A 63 10.87 -11.50 12.24
CA ILE A 63 11.39 -12.35 13.34
C ILE A 63 12.93 -12.38 13.32
N LEU A 64 13.54 -12.44 12.13
CA LEU A 64 14.98 -12.45 11.92
C LEU A 64 15.63 -11.04 11.99
N ASN A 65 14.85 -9.97 12.14
CA ASN A 65 15.32 -8.59 11.98
C ASN A 65 16.00 -8.29 10.63
N VAL A 66 15.54 -8.95 9.57
CA VAL A 66 15.96 -8.66 8.20
C VAL A 66 15.30 -7.35 7.74
N PRO A 67 16.06 -6.41 7.14
CA PRO A 67 15.50 -5.16 6.62
C PRO A 67 14.40 -5.40 5.58
N VAL A 68 13.26 -4.74 5.76
CA VAL A 68 12.13 -4.77 4.83
C VAL A 68 12.07 -3.46 4.06
N PRO A 69 11.80 -3.47 2.73
CA PRO A 69 11.66 -2.25 1.95
C PRO A 69 10.62 -1.29 2.51
N PRO A 70 10.81 0.04 2.35
CA PRO A 70 9.88 1.02 2.85
C PRO A 70 8.48 0.86 2.24
N ILE A 71 7.49 1.39 2.95
CA ILE A 71 6.12 1.57 2.46
C ILE A 71 6.02 2.99 1.91
N PHE A 72 5.36 3.16 0.77
CA PHE A 72 5.08 4.47 0.20
C PHE A 72 3.60 4.78 0.31
N LEU A 73 3.27 5.95 0.84
CA LEU A 73 1.91 6.44 1.01
C LEU A 73 1.72 7.76 0.26
N SER A 74 0.50 8.04 -0.19
CA SER A 74 0.04 9.35 -0.63
C SER A 74 -0.96 9.87 0.40
N GLU A 75 -0.82 11.11 0.84
CA GLU A 75 -1.81 11.79 1.67
C GLU A 75 -2.84 12.50 0.78
N HIS A 76 -4.12 12.31 1.08
CA HIS A 76 -5.22 13.00 0.39
C HIS A 76 -5.69 14.20 1.18
N GLU A 77 -6.14 13.92 2.41
CA GLU A 77 -6.52 14.88 3.43
C GLU A 77 -5.70 14.60 4.68
N PHE A 78 -5.60 15.57 5.60
CA PHE A 78 -4.84 15.40 6.83
C PHE A 78 -5.28 14.13 7.58
N GLY A 79 -4.39 13.14 7.66
CA GLY A 79 -4.64 11.87 8.34
C GLY A 79 -5.32 10.78 7.49
N SER A 80 -5.52 11.01 6.19
CA SER A 80 -6.04 10.01 5.25
C SER A 80 -5.02 9.70 4.15
N TYR A 81 -4.67 8.42 4.03
CA TYR A 81 -3.57 7.96 3.18
C TYR A 81 -4.00 6.80 2.27
N SER A 82 -3.48 6.79 1.04
CA SER A 82 -3.54 5.62 0.16
C SER A 82 -2.15 5.03 -0.08
N VAL A 83 -2.11 3.70 -0.22
CA VAL A 83 -0.85 2.99 -0.46
C VAL A 83 -0.42 3.12 -1.92
N ILE A 84 0.80 3.64 -2.13
CA ILE A 84 1.48 3.72 -3.42
C ILE A 84 2.27 2.43 -3.69
N ASP A 85 3.04 1.98 -2.70
CA ASP A 85 3.78 0.72 -2.72
C ASP A 85 3.78 0.06 -1.34
N GLY A 86 3.78 -1.26 -1.32
CA GLY A 86 3.80 -2.06 -0.10
C GLY A 86 2.45 -2.60 0.33
N LYS A 87 1.41 -2.50 -0.51
CA LYS A 87 0.06 -3.06 -0.25
C LYS A 87 0.13 -4.50 0.25
N GLN A 88 0.79 -5.38 -0.49
CA GLN A 88 0.91 -6.80 -0.13
C GLN A 88 1.65 -7.04 1.19
N ARG A 89 2.62 -6.16 1.52
CA ARG A 89 3.33 -6.22 2.81
C ARG A 89 2.39 -5.83 3.96
N LEU A 90 1.68 -4.72 3.82
CA LEU A 90 0.72 -4.26 4.81
C LEU A 90 -0.43 -5.25 5.02
N THR A 91 -0.99 -5.80 3.93
CA THR A 91 -2.02 -6.84 3.99
C THR A 91 -1.52 -8.08 4.72
N ALA A 92 -0.31 -8.57 4.41
CA ALA A 92 0.26 -9.73 5.10
C ALA A 92 0.44 -9.49 6.60
N ILE A 93 0.91 -8.30 6.98
CA ILE A 93 1.08 -7.89 8.38
C ILE A 93 -0.26 -7.86 9.12
N ASP A 94 -1.25 -7.15 8.58
CA ASP A 94 -2.57 -7.05 9.21
C ASP A 94 -3.24 -8.43 9.38
N GLN A 95 -3.27 -9.23 8.31
CA GLN A 95 -3.87 -10.56 8.33
C GLN A 95 -3.15 -11.51 9.30
N TYR A 96 -1.81 -11.49 9.34
CA TYR A 96 -1.07 -12.37 10.24
C TYR A 96 -1.26 -11.98 11.69
N LEU A 97 -1.08 -10.70 12.03
CA LEU A 97 -1.31 -10.19 13.38
C LEU A 97 -2.78 -10.39 13.80
N GLY A 98 -3.71 -10.43 12.83
CA GLY A 98 -5.12 -10.78 13.06
C GLY A 98 -5.41 -12.25 13.28
N GLY A 99 -4.41 -13.12 13.11
CA GLY A 99 -4.56 -14.56 13.28
C GLY A 99 -5.36 -15.21 12.15
N GLU A 100 -5.42 -14.60 10.96
CA GLU A 100 -6.17 -15.15 9.84
C GLU A 100 -5.53 -16.43 9.30
N PHE A 101 -4.21 -16.51 9.30
CA PHE A 101 -3.46 -17.66 8.78
C PHE A 101 -2.30 -18.07 9.69
N GLY A 102 -1.90 -19.33 9.58
CA GLY A 102 -0.67 -19.86 10.19
C GLY A 102 0.48 -19.78 9.20
N LEU A 103 1.71 -19.62 9.70
CA LEU A 103 2.89 -19.50 8.85
C LEU A 103 3.13 -20.76 8.02
N GLU A 104 3.66 -20.63 6.82
CA GLU A 104 4.02 -21.77 5.98
C GLU A 104 5.29 -21.51 5.17
N GLY A 105 6.07 -22.57 4.92
CA GLY A 105 7.27 -22.49 4.10
C GLY A 105 8.40 -21.67 4.72
N LEU A 106 8.47 -21.63 6.05
CA LEU A 106 9.60 -21.04 6.78
C LEU A 106 10.80 -21.98 6.78
N GLU A 107 11.98 -21.42 6.48
CA GLU A 107 13.24 -22.17 6.39
C GLU A 107 14.12 -21.95 7.62
N SER A 108 14.13 -20.74 8.19
CA SER A 108 14.95 -20.39 9.36
C SER A 108 14.27 -20.77 10.67
N PHE A 109 12.93 -20.73 10.70
CA PHE A 109 12.11 -21.13 11.86
C PHE A 109 11.02 -22.14 11.45
N PRO A 110 11.39 -23.36 11.02
CA PRO A 110 10.41 -24.35 10.59
C PRO A 110 9.40 -24.74 11.70
N GLU A 111 9.78 -24.59 12.97
CA GLU A 111 8.92 -24.83 14.14
C GLU A 111 7.75 -23.85 14.28
N LEU A 112 7.82 -22.69 13.62
CA LEU A 112 6.75 -21.70 13.63
C LEU A 112 5.73 -21.94 12.51
N ASN A 113 6.00 -22.87 11.58
CA ASN A 113 5.01 -23.25 10.58
C ASN A 113 3.72 -23.75 11.25
N THR A 114 2.59 -23.48 10.60
CA THR A 114 1.20 -23.69 11.04
C THR A 114 0.72 -22.79 12.19
N LEU A 115 1.61 -22.14 12.94
CA LEU A 115 1.24 -21.28 14.07
C LEU A 115 0.67 -19.94 13.57
N LYS A 116 -0.51 -19.57 14.09
CA LYS A 116 -1.05 -18.22 13.96
C LYS A 116 -0.39 -17.30 14.96
N PHE A 117 -0.51 -15.99 14.78
CA PHE A 117 0.07 -15.00 15.70
C PHE A 117 -0.26 -15.27 17.18
N ARG A 118 -1.52 -15.60 17.48
CA ARG A 118 -1.98 -15.89 18.86
C ARG A 118 -1.35 -17.15 19.47
N ASP A 119 -0.87 -18.07 18.63
CA ASP A 119 -0.31 -19.37 19.04
C ASP A 119 1.21 -19.27 19.27
N LEU A 120 1.85 -18.14 18.92
CA LEU A 120 3.27 -17.90 19.15
C LEU A 120 3.59 -17.75 20.66
N PRO A 121 4.82 -18.05 21.10
CA PRO A 121 5.32 -17.65 22.41
C PRO A 121 5.13 -16.14 22.65
N ARG A 122 4.76 -15.76 23.87
CA ARG A 122 4.38 -14.37 24.18
C ARG A 122 5.53 -13.38 23.97
N GLU A 123 6.76 -13.84 24.17
CA GLU A 123 7.99 -13.10 23.90
C GLU A 123 8.13 -12.77 22.41
N ILE A 124 7.80 -13.71 21.53
CA ILE A 124 7.82 -13.50 20.07
C ILE A 124 6.68 -12.58 19.67
N GLN A 125 5.46 -12.76 20.22
CA GLN A 125 4.34 -11.85 19.96
C GLN A 125 4.71 -10.40 20.30
N ASN A 126 5.22 -10.18 21.51
CA ASN A 126 5.65 -8.87 21.99
C ASN A 126 6.81 -8.31 21.15
N GLY A 127 7.78 -9.16 20.78
CA GLY A 127 8.89 -8.79 19.92
C GLY A 127 8.40 -8.30 18.57
N LEU A 128 7.54 -9.08 17.90
CA LEU A 128 7.04 -8.82 16.57
C LEU A 128 6.21 -7.53 16.48
N VAL A 129 5.42 -7.21 17.50
CA VAL A 129 4.55 -6.01 17.49
C VAL A 129 5.25 -4.71 17.88
N MET A 130 6.40 -4.78 18.57
CA MET A 130 7.07 -3.60 19.15
C MET A 130 8.46 -3.30 18.58
N ARG A 131 9.21 -4.29 18.11
CA ARG A 131 10.62 -4.08 17.68
C ARG A 131 10.79 -3.79 16.20
N PRO A 132 10.12 -4.50 15.27
CA PRO A 132 10.24 -4.18 13.86
C PRO A 132 9.58 -2.84 13.56
N TYR A 133 10.37 -1.93 13.02
CA TYR A 133 9.89 -0.66 12.47
C TYR A 133 9.87 -0.72 10.95
N LEU A 134 8.74 -0.34 10.38
CA LEU A 134 8.60 -0.09 8.95
C LEU A 134 8.89 1.37 8.67
N ARG A 135 9.85 1.61 7.77
CA ARG A 135 10.05 2.92 7.17
C ARG A 135 8.85 3.22 6.27
N VAL A 136 8.22 4.37 6.50
CA VAL A 136 7.12 4.88 5.69
C VAL A 136 7.53 6.22 5.10
N THR A 137 7.45 6.33 3.77
CA THR A 137 7.67 7.55 3.01
C THR A 137 6.32 8.03 2.51
N THR A 138 5.85 9.15 3.04
CA THR A 138 4.56 9.75 2.66
C THR A 138 4.79 10.92 1.72
N LEU A 139 4.15 10.89 0.56
CA LEU A 139 3.97 12.05 -0.30
C LEU A 139 2.80 12.86 0.26
N LEU A 140 3.08 14.05 0.80
CA LEU A 140 2.06 14.89 1.40
C LEU A 140 1.16 15.53 0.35
N ASN A 141 -0.05 15.91 0.74
CA ASN A 141 -1.07 16.43 -0.18
C ASN A 141 -0.67 17.77 -0.86
N GLN A 142 0.39 18.45 -0.37
CA GLN A 142 0.93 19.65 -1.03
C GLN A 142 1.84 19.33 -2.21
N SER A 143 2.09 18.04 -2.48
CA SER A 143 2.88 17.59 -3.63
C SER A 143 2.12 17.81 -4.93
N ASP A 144 2.86 18.02 -6.01
CA ASP A 144 2.33 18.08 -7.35
C ASP A 144 1.69 16.73 -7.75
N PRO A 145 0.41 16.71 -8.20
CA PRO A 145 -0.28 15.47 -8.54
C PRO A 145 0.35 14.71 -9.72
N GLU A 146 0.88 15.41 -10.73
CA GLU A 146 1.53 14.76 -11.88
C GLU A 146 2.85 14.08 -11.46
N LEU A 147 3.60 14.69 -10.56
CA LEU A 147 4.81 14.10 -10.01
C LEU A 147 4.51 12.94 -9.05
N THR A 148 3.44 13.03 -8.26
CA THR A 148 2.94 11.93 -7.43
C THR A 148 2.57 10.71 -8.28
N TYR A 149 1.88 10.95 -9.39
CA TYR A 149 1.60 9.94 -10.42
C TYR A 149 2.89 9.32 -11.00
N GLU A 150 3.89 10.15 -11.32
CA GLU A 150 5.17 9.68 -11.85
C GLU A 150 5.96 8.84 -10.83
N VAL A 151 5.93 9.19 -9.54
CA VAL A 151 6.52 8.37 -8.47
C VAL A 151 5.83 7.02 -8.40
N PHE A 152 4.50 7.00 -8.46
CA PHE A 152 3.72 5.78 -8.46
C PHE A 152 4.08 4.87 -9.65
N LEU A 153 4.17 5.44 -10.85
CA LEU A 153 4.61 4.69 -12.05
C LEU A 153 5.99 4.06 -11.83
N ARG A 154 6.96 4.84 -11.36
CA ARG A 154 8.34 4.37 -11.17
C ARG A 154 8.46 3.25 -10.16
N LEU A 155 7.70 3.32 -9.07
CA LEU A 155 7.69 2.27 -8.05
C LEU A 155 7.04 0.97 -8.59
N ASN A 156 6.01 1.09 -9.43
CA ASN A 156 5.28 -0.06 -9.96
C ASN A 156 5.86 -0.61 -11.28
N THR A 157 6.75 0.11 -11.97
CA THR A 157 7.39 -0.37 -13.21
C THR A 157 8.32 -1.57 -13.03
N GLY A 158 8.72 -1.92 -11.79
CA GLY A 158 9.50 -3.12 -11.48
C GLY A 158 8.68 -4.31 -10.96
N GLY A 159 7.35 -4.17 -10.82
CA GLY A 159 6.45 -5.15 -10.22
C GLY A 159 5.33 -5.59 -11.17
N GLU A 160 4.19 -6.02 -10.61
CA GLU A 160 2.97 -6.24 -11.41
C GLU A 160 2.48 -4.90 -11.95
N SER A 161 2.45 -4.76 -13.27
CA SER A 161 2.05 -3.52 -13.93
C SER A 161 0.59 -3.20 -13.66
N LEU A 162 0.34 -2.06 -13.03
CA LEU A 162 -0.99 -1.50 -12.91
C LEU A 162 -1.48 -0.95 -14.24
N THR A 163 -2.79 -1.00 -14.48
CA THR A 163 -3.39 -0.41 -15.68
C THR A 163 -3.42 1.12 -15.58
N ALA A 164 -3.43 1.81 -16.73
CA ALA A 164 -3.54 3.27 -16.78
C ALA A 164 -4.72 3.82 -15.97
N GLN A 165 -5.81 3.05 -15.82
CA GLN A 165 -6.95 3.46 -15.01
C GLN A 165 -6.66 3.35 -13.50
N GLU A 166 -5.98 2.30 -13.05
CA GLU A 166 -5.63 2.13 -11.64
C GLU A 166 -4.68 3.24 -11.20
N ILE A 167 -3.77 3.66 -12.09
CA ILE A 167 -2.84 4.75 -11.83
C ILE A 167 -3.57 6.10 -11.75
N ARG A 168 -4.53 6.37 -12.66
CA ARG A 168 -5.34 7.59 -12.61
C ARG A 168 -6.17 7.68 -11.34
N ASN A 169 -6.72 6.56 -10.87
CA ASN A 169 -7.55 6.56 -9.68
C ASN A 169 -6.76 6.90 -8.40
N VAL A 170 -5.45 6.60 -8.37
CA VAL A 170 -4.55 7.01 -7.26
C VAL A 170 -4.23 8.50 -7.34
N ALA A 171 -3.82 8.96 -8.52
CA ALA A 171 -3.30 10.31 -8.69
C ALA A 171 -4.39 11.39 -8.64
N TYR A 172 -5.63 11.01 -8.97
CA TYR A 172 -6.78 11.90 -9.00
C TYR A 172 -7.88 11.36 -8.09
N ASP A 173 -7.52 11.02 -6.85
CA ASP A 173 -8.53 10.66 -5.86
C ASP A 173 -9.33 11.90 -5.43
N GLY A 174 -10.64 11.75 -5.28
CA GLY A 174 -11.55 12.86 -4.99
C GLY A 174 -12.98 12.64 -5.47
N PRO A 175 -13.90 13.57 -5.16
CA PRO A 175 -15.35 13.36 -5.34
C PRO A 175 -15.76 12.99 -6.77
N PHE A 176 -15.08 13.57 -7.77
CA PHE A 176 -15.34 13.25 -9.17
C PHE A 176 -14.92 11.82 -9.51
N ASN A 177 -13.72 11.41 -9.12
CA ASN A 177 -13.22 10.06 -9.37
C ASN A 177 -14.02 9.01 -8.59
N ALA A 178 -14.38 9.31 -7.33
CA ALA A 178 -15.29 8.49 -6.53
C ALA A 178 -16.64 8.31 -7.25
N GLY A 179 -17.21 9.39 -7.80
CA GLY A 179 -18.45 9.32 -8.59
C GLY A 179 -18.31 8.50 -9.88
N LEU A 180 -17.15 8.52 -10.54
CA LEU A 180 -16.88 7.65 -11.70
C LEU A 180 -16.81 6.17 -11.29
N ILE A 181 -16.18 5.85 -10.16
CA ILE A 181 -16.12 4.49 -9.62
C ILE A 181 -17.54 4.03 -9.26
N GLU A 182 -18.32 4.85 -8.55
CA GLU A 182 -19.71 4.54 -8.21
C GLU A 182 -20.56 4.33 -9.47
N ALA A 183 -20.47 5.21 -10.46
CA ALA A 183 -21.20 5.08 -11.72
C ALA A 183 -20.81 3.80 -12.48
N SER A 184 -19.55 3.35 -12.39
CA SER A 184 -19.08 2.12 -13.04
C SER A 184 -19.72 0.84 -12.49
N THR A 185 -20.35 0.90 -11.31
CA THR A 185 -21.15 -0.20 -10.76
C THR A 185 -22.54 -0.30 -11.40
N ASN A 186 -22.97 0.76 -12.11
CA ASN A 186 -24.27 0.78 -12.75
C ASN A 186 -24.31 -0.15 -13.97
N ASP A 187 -25.14 -1.17 -13.89
CA ASP A 187 -25.35 -2.17 -14.94
C ASP A 187 -25.64 -1.59 -16.33
N LEU A 188 -26.45 -0.52 -16.38
CA LEU A 188 -26.86 0.09 -17.64
C LEU A 188 -25.68 0.84 -18.26
N LEU A 189 -24.93 1.60 -17.46
CA LEU A 189 -23.75 2.31 -17.92
C LEU A 189 -22.64 1.34 -18.36
N ALA A 190 -22.38 0.30 -17.57
CA ALA A 190 -21.36 -0.70 -17.90
C ALA A 190 -21.65 -1.38 -19.24
N ARG A 191 -22.90 -1.78 -19.48
CA ARG A 191 -23.35 -2.39 -20.74
C ARG A 191 -23.26 -1.40 -21.91
N ALA A 192 -23.65 -0.14 -21.72
CA ALA A 192 -23.55 0.89 -22.75
C ALA A 192 -22.09 1.15 -23.19
N LEU A 193 -21.14 1.00 -22.26
CA LEU A 193 -19.71 1.14 -22.50
C LEU A 193 -19.04 -0.17 -22.95
N GLY A 194 -19.79 -1.26 -23.15
CA GLY A 194 -19.25 -2.56 -23.56
C GLY A 194 -18.37 -3.23 -22.49
N SER A 195 -18.58 -2.89 -21.22
CA SER A 195 -17.83 -3.38 -20.07
C SER A 195 -18.73 -4.18 -19.11
N ARG A 196 -18.12 -4.89 -18.15
CA ARG A 196 -18.87 -5.54 -17.06
C ARG A 196 -18.97 -4.57 -15.88
N PRO A 197 -20.11 -4.55 -15.16
CA PRO A 197 -20.26 -3.73 -13.96
C PRO A 197 -19.17 -4.09 -12.95
N ILE A 198 -18.60 -3.09 -12.29
CA ILE A 198 -17.67 -3.33 -11.18
C ILE A 198 -18.49 -3.79 -9.98
N ASP A 199 -18.21 -4.99 -9.48
CA ASP A 199 -18.85 -5.52 -8.27
C ASP A 199 -18.13 -5.02 -7.02
N LEU A 200 -18.67 -3.97 -6.38
CA LEU A 200 -18.08 -3.42 -5.15
C LEU A 200 -18.13 -4.37 -3.95
N THR A 201 -18.97 -5.40 -3.96
CA THR A 201 -19.06 -6.39 -2.86
C THR A 201 -17.86 -7.33 -2.80
N VAL A 202 -17.07 -7.35 -3.88
CA VAL A 202 -15.80 -8.05 -4.01
C VAL A 202 -14.66 -7.26 -3.34
N PHE A 203 -14.96 -6.10 -2.74
CA PHE A 203 -13.98 -5.24 -2.05
C PHE A 203 -14.23 -5.13 -0.53
N ALA A 204 -15.32 -5.73 -0.03
CA ALA A 204 -15.64 -5.83 1.40
C ALA A 204 -15.06 -7.09 2.06
#